data_AF-A0A0F5LGG0-F1
#
_entry.id   AF-A0A0F5LGG0-F1
#
_cell.length_a   1.000
_cell.length_b   1.000
_cell.length_c   1.000
_cell.angle_alpha   90.00
_cell.angle_beta   90.00
_cell.angle_gamma   90.00
#
_symmetry.space_group_name_H-M   'P 1'
#
loop_
_entity.id
_entity.type
_entity.pdbx_description
1 polymer ?
#
loop_
_entity_poly.entity_id
_entity_poly.type
_entity_poly.pdbx_seq_one_letter_code
_entity_poly.pdbx_strand_id
1 'polypeptide(L)'
;MRALNMLLLFLVLLASPGAFAQSEYHLQPGDSVQIWVDQYADMSRQVALAPDGRISLPLVGSVAAEGLSLEDLEEALIAKLQPFLTEAVSLNVSLVPSEQNAPSVFAAGDVAEPGVYPFRQGMTVLHVVAVAGGPYRSTFLAADQDRAIELESSIDNDQARMAELSVTIARLNAQIAGNTQLDLSSAESSLPSSAYIEREQALLAMQSDYLGAQQDTLERLLAVNQSTIEGIKGQIGSMEQRIALSQERLAAATTLVERGVMQASQMREIEINIVDMEGTLSQLKSALSNQQGSMLTEQARVDGLVQDYRVGLMTQLGAAERERDTLIARLAESRRALTLYRPIQGGETSLRYSIVRTKDGSTTTIDATEETPVALGDLVRVTRVAQATAASPQ
;
A
#
# COMPACT_ATOMS: atom_id res chain seq x y z
N MET A 1 -33.84 -91.48 -9.82
CA MET A 1 -34.34 -91.01 -11.13
C MET A 1 -34.24 -89.49 -11.17
N ARG A 2 -33.00 -89.03 -11.36
CA ARG A 2 -32.61 -87.68 -11.78
C ARG A 2 -32.17 -87.85 -13.23
N ALA A 3 -32.44 -86.88 -14.09
CA ALA A 3 -32.21 -86.90 -15.55
C ALA A 3 -33.33 -87.52 -16.41
N LEU A 4 -34.50 -86.87 -16.43
CA LEU A 4 -35.33 -86.73 -17.64
C LEU A 4 -36.36 -85.63 -17.35
N ASN A 5 -36.64 -84.75 -18.30
CA ASN A 5 -37.36 -83.47 -18.19
C ASN A 5 -36.54 -82.25 -17.74
N MET A 6 -35.21 -82.40 -17.70
CA MET A 6 -34.25 -81.33 -17.99
C MET A 6 -34.18 -81.14 -19.52
N LEU A 7 -35.32 -80.86 -20.16
CA LEU A 7 -35.46 -80.59 -21.60
C LEU A 7 -36.70 -79.71 -21.90
N LEU A 8 -37.31 -79.10 -20.88
CA LEU A 8 -38.46 -78.19 -21.00
C LEU A 8 -38.17 -76.84 -20.31
N LEU A 9 -36.88 -76.48 -20.25
CA LEU A 9 -36.36 -75.26 -19.66
C LEU A 9 -35.28 -74.63 -20.56
N PHE A 10 -35.47 -74.74 -21.88
CA PHE A 10 -34.54 -74.23 -22.90
C PHE A 10 -35.28 -73.70 -24.14
N LEU A 11 -36.38 -72.96 -23.95
CA LEU A 11 -37.09 -72.30 -25.07
C LEU A 11 -37.90 -71.05 -24.63
N VAL A 12 -37.37 -70.21 -23.75
CA VAL A 12 -37.86 -68.84 -23.56
C VAL A 12 -36.66 -67.92 -23.29
N LEU A 13 -35.78 -67.79 -24.29
CA LEU A 13 -34.69 -66.83 -24.27
C LEU A 13 -34.54 -66.18 -25.66
N LEU A 14 -35.52 -65.37 -26.04
CA LEU A 14 -35.40 -64.36 -27.09
C LEU A 14 -36.37 -63.21 -26.78
N ALA A 15 -36.06 -62.44 -25.73
CA ALA A 15 -36.55 -61.07 -25.62
C ALA A 15 -35.51 -60.18 -26.30
N SER A 16 -35.81 -59.79 -27.55
CA SER A 16 -34.99 -58.91 -28.35
C SER A 16 -34.71 -57.59 -27.62
N PRO A 17 -33.46 -57.10 -27.58
CA PRO A 17 -33.22 -55.69 -27.29
C PRO A 17 -33.82 -54.88 -28.45
N GLY A 18 -34.82 -54.05 -28.15
CA GLY A 18 -35.29 -53.05 -29.10
C GLY A 18 -34.14 -52.10 -29.41
N ALA A 19 -33.59 -52.21 -30.61
CA ALA A 19 -32.73 -51.19 -31.17
C ALA A 19 -33.56 -49.90 -31.24
N PHE A 20 -33.16 -48.88 -30.49
CA PHE A 20 -33.62 -47.52 -30.73
C PHE A 20 -33.18 -47.15 -32.15
N ALA A 21 -34.12 -47.20 -33.09
CA ALA A 21 -33.94 -46.62 -34.41
C ALA A 21 -33.71 -45.12 -34.22
N GLN A 22 -32.52 -44.67 -34.59
CA GLN A 22 -32.16 -43.28 -34.70
C GLN A 22 -33.21 -42.61 -35.61
N SER A 23 -33.85 -41.54 -35.14
CA SER A 23 -34.80 -40.77 -35.96
C SER A 23 -34.09 -40.34 -37.25
N GLU A 24 -34.65 -40.74 -38.39
CA GLU A 24 -34.12 -40.41 -39.71
C GLU A 24 -34.04 -38.87 -39.86
N TYR A 25 -32.86 -38.37 -40.19
CA TYR A 25 -32.62 -36.93 -40.30
C TYR A 25 -33.15 -36.42 -41.64
N HIS A 26 -34.06 -35.46 -41.60
CA HIS A 26 -34.59 -34.80 -42.78
C HIS A 26 -33.92 -33.44 -42.96
N LEU A 27 -33.45 -33.17 -44.17
CA LEU A 27 -32.73 -31.95 -44.51
C LEU A 27 -33.61 -30.69 -44.34
N GLN A 28 -33.03 -29.65 -43.76
CA GLN A 28 -33.68 -28.36 -43.51
C GLN A 28 -32.94 -27.19 -44.20
N PRO A 29 -33.63 -26.08 -44.50
CA PRO A 29 -32.97 -24.87 -45.00
C PRO A 29 -31.85 -24.41 -44.08
N GLY A 30 -30.65 -24.16 -44.64
CA GLY A 30 -29.45 -23.82 -43.88
C GLY A 30 -28.49 -24.98 -43.62
N ASP A 31 -28.91 -26.23 -43.85
CA ASP A 31 -28.00 -27.38 -43.83
C ASP A 31 -26.99 -27.31 -44.97
N SER A 32 -25.78 -27.81 -44.72
CA SER A 32 -24.78 -28.00 -45.77
C SER A 32 -24.57 -29.48 -46.00
N VAL A 33 -24.53 -29.90 -47.26
CA VAL A 33 -24.24 -31.27 -47.66
C VAL A 33 -23.01 -31.30 -48.55
N GLN A 34 -22.13 -32.27 -48.30
CA GLN A 34 -21.01 -32.59 -49.17
C GLN A 34 -21.46 -33.68 -50.12
N ILE A 35 -21.35 -33.41 -51.41
CA ILE A 35 -21.73 -34.32 -52.46
C ILE A 35 -20.44 -34.83 -53.09
N TRP A 36 -20.25 -36.15 -53.06
CA TRP A 36 -19.12 -36.83 -53.66
C TRP A 36 -19.61 -37.67 -54.83
N VAL A 37 -19.18 -37.33 -56.03
CA VAL A 37 -19.49 -38.07 -57.25
C VAL A 37 -18.26 -38.87 -57.65
N ASP A 38 -18.36 -40.19 -57.60
CA ASP A 38 -17.27 -41.07 -57.96
C ASP A 38 -16.90 -40.87 -59.44
N GLN A 39 -15.60 -40.96 -59.75
CA GLN A 39 -15.02 -40.75 -61.09
C GLN A 39 -15.17 -39.33 -61.69
N TYR A 40 -15.92 -38.42 -61.06
CA TYR A 40 -16.12 -37.03 -61.49
C TYR A 40 -15.80 -36.04 -60.35
N ALA A 41 -14.52 -35.88 -60.05
CA ALA A 41 -14.03 -35.01 -58.97
C ALA A 41 -14.51 -33.55 -59.11
N ASP A 42 -14.61 -33.02 -60.33
CA ASP A 42 -15.06 -31.65 -60.59
C ASP A 42 -16.53 -31.40 -60.23
N MET A 43 -17.32 -32.47 -60.04
CA MET A 43 -18.72 -32.41 -59.61
C MET A 43 -18.88 -32.59 -58.10
N SER A 44 -17.82 -33.03 -57.42
CA SER A 44 -17.83 -33.22 -55.97
C SER A 44 -17.68 -31.89 -55.26
N ARG A 45 -18.68 -31.46 -54.48
CA ARG A 45 -18.68 -30.15 -53.83
C ARG A 45 -19.59 -30.10 -52.60
N GLN A 46 -19.29 -29.12 -51.74
CA GLN A 46 -20.19 -28.72 -50.67
C GLN A 46 -21.26 -27.76 -51.20
N VAL A 47 -22.52 -27.99 -50.86
CA VAL A 47 -23.65 -27.11 -51.19
C VAL A 47 -24.52 -26.91 -49.95
N ALA A 48 -24.96 -25.68 -49.72
CA ALA A 48 -25.94 -25.37 -48.70
C ALA A 48 -27.36 -25.45 -49.27
N LEU A 49 -28.31 -25.97 -48.49
CA LEU A 49 -29.73 -25.87 -48.78
C LEU A 49 -30.14 -24.40 -48.68
N ALA A 50 -30.62 -23.84 -49.78
CA ALA A 50 -31.11 -22.47 -49.84
C ALA A 50 -32.44 -22.32 -49.07
N PRO A 51 -32.84 -21.08 -48.71
CA PRO A 51 -34.10 -20.82 -47.99
C PRO A 51 -35.38 -21.29 -48.71
N ASP A 52 -35.29 -21.59 -50.00
CA ASP A 52 -36.36 -22.16 -50.82
C ASP A 52 -36.41 -23.70 -50.80
N GLY A 53 -35.58 -24.33 -49.96
CA GLY A 53 -35.56 -25.79 -49.75
C GLY A 53 -34.83 -26.58 -50.83
N ARG A 54 -34.01 -25.92 -51.67
CA ARG A 54 -33.34 -26.53 -52.83
C ARG A 54 -31.82 -26.50 -52.71
N ILE A 55 -31.17 -27.47 -53.34
CA ILE A 55 -29.72 -27.47 -53.62
C ILE A 55 -29.46 -27.27 -55.10
N SER A 56 -28.34 -26.64 -55.45
CA SER A 56 -27.97 -26.37 -56.83
C SER A 56 -26.71 -27.13 -57.22
N LEU A 57 -26.80 -27.95 -58.26
CA LEU A 57 -25.69 -28.73 -58.80
C LEU A 57 -25.50 -28.46 -60.30
N PRO A 58 -24.25 -28.47 -60.80
CA PRO A 58 -24.00 -28.44 -62.24
C PRO A 58 -24.71 -29.59 -62.97
N LEU A 59 -25.09 -29.36 -64.23
CA LEU A 59 -25.83 -30.29 -65.12
C LEU A 59 -27.30 -30.56 -64.75
N VAL A 60 -27.64 -30.69 -63.47
CA VAL A 60 -29.02 -31.01 -63.00
C VAL A 60 -29.79 -29.81 -62.46
N GLY A 61 -29.10 -28.68 -62.25
CA GLY A 61 -29.70 -27.44 -61.76
C GLY A 61 -30.21 -27.56 -60.33
N SER A 62 -31.34 -26.92 -60.03
CA SER A 62 -31.91 -26.89 -58.69
C SER A 62 -32.75 -28.15 -58.39
N VAL A 63 -32.40 -28.89 -57.34
CA VAL A 63 -33.09 -30.10 -56.87
C VAL A 63 -33.72 -29.80 -55.51
N ALA A 64 -34.98 -30.20 -55.32
CA ALA A 64 -35.66 -30.06 -54.03
C ALA A 64 -35.04 -31.06 -53.05
N ALA A 65 -34.59 -30.57 -51.90
CA ALA A 65 -33.89 -31.35 -50.89
C ALA A 65 -34.53 -31.24 -49.50
N GLU A 66 -35.35 -30.21 -49.26
CA GLU A 66 -36.08 -30.04 -48.01
C GLU A 66 -36.99 -31.24 -47.72
N GLY A 67 -36.89 -31.76 -46.49
CA GLY A 67 -37.68 -32.91 -46.03
C GLY A 67 -37.20 -34.28 -46.52
N LEU A 68 -36.21 -34.34 -47.44
CA LEU A 68 -35.61 -35.59 -47.87
C LEU A 68 -34.61 -36.11 -46.83
N SER A 69 -34.49 -37.43 -46.71
CA SER A 69 -33.34 -38.05 -46.05
C SER A 69 -32.08 -37.89 -46.92
N LEU A 70 -30.90 -38.16 -46.36
CA LEU A 70 -29.66 -38.14 -47.14
C LEU A 70 -29.68 -39.19 -48.27
N GLU A 71 -30.26 -40.36 -47.99
CA GLU A 71 -30.41 -41.46 -48.96
C GLU A 71 -31.41 -41.08 -50.07
N ASP A 72 -32.55 -40.48 -49.71
CA ASP A 72 -33.54 -39.99 -50.68
C ASP A 72 -32.94 -38.91 -51.60
N LEU A 73 -32.08 -38.04 -51.04
CA LEU A 73 -31.39 -37.02 -51.81
C LEU A 73 -30.35 -37.65 -52.75
N GLU A 74 -29.61 -38.65 -52.31
CA GLU A 74 -28.68 -39.42 -53.16
C GLU A 74 -29.41 -40.01 -54.37
N GLU A 75 -30.51 -40.72 -54.15
CA GLU A 75 -31.31 -41.33 -55.21
C GLU A 75 -31.87 -40.28 -56.18
N ALA A 76 -32.42 -39.18 -55.65
CA ALA A 76 -32.96 -38.09 -56.45
C ALA A 76 -31.90 -37.42 -57.33
N LEU A 77 -30.66 -37.32 -56.83
CA LEU A 77 -29.53 -36.79 -57.59
C LEU A 77 -29.05 -37.78 -58.65
N ILE A 78 -28.88 -39.06 -58.30
CA ILE A 78 -28.46 -40.11 -59.25
C ILE A 78 -29.45 -40.18 -60.42
N ALA A 79 -30.75 -40.19 -60.15
CA ALA A 79 -31.79 -40.24 -61.18
C ALA A 79 -31.73 -39.04 -62.14
N LYS A 80 -31.36 -37.86 -61.63
CA LYS A 80 -31.23 -36.64 -62.45
C LYS A 80 -29.90 -36.53 -63.18
N LEU A 81 -28.82 -37.08 -62.63
CA LEU A 81 -27.47 -37.03 -63.21
C LEU A 81 -27.25 -38.11 -64.29
N GLN A 82 -27.84 -39.30 -64.13
CA GLN A 82 -27.64 -40.45 -65.03
C GLN A 82 -27.87 -40.15 -66.53
N PRO A 83 -28.87 -39.34 -66.95
CA PRO A 83 -29.08 -39.02 -68.37
C PRO A 83 -27.95 -38.19 -69.00
N PHE A 84 -27.12 -37.52 -68.20
CA PHE A 84 -26.05 -36.65 -68.67
C PHE A 84 -24.68 -37.35 -68.65
N LEU A 85 -24.59 -38.59 -68.18
CA LEU A 85 -23.35 -39.33 -67.96
C LEU A 85 -23.41 -40.70 -68.66
N THR A 86 -22.30 -41.09 -69.30
CA THR A 86 -22.21 -42.32 -70.11
C THR A 86 -22.05 -43.58 -69.25
N GLU A 87 -21.52 -43.43 -68.03
CA GLU A 87 -21.25 -44.52 -67.09
C GLU A 87 -22.24 -44.49 -65.91
N ALA A 88 -22.31 -45.59 -65.16
CA ALA A 88 -23.17 -45.66 -63.98
C ALA A 88 -22.68 -44.68 -62.91
N VAL A 89 -23.57 -43.79 -62.45
CA VAL A 89 -23.23 -42.77 -61.47
C VAL A 89 -23.24 -43.38 -60.07
N SER A 90 -22.11 -43.32 -59.37
CA SER A 90 -22.05 -43.56 -57.92
C SER A 90 -21.85 -42.22 -57.22
N LEU A 91 -22.76 -41.90 -56.31
CA LEU A 91 -22.80 -40.62 -55.60
C LEU A 91 -23.05 -40.88 -54.12
N ASN A 92 -22.34 -40.16 -53.26
CA ASN A 92 -22.53 -40.18 -51.81
C ASN A 92 -22.79 -38.76 -51.31
N VAL A 93 -23.77 -38.58 -50.43
CA VAL A 93 -24.11 -37.32 -49.77
C VAL A 93 -23.89 -37.47 -48.27
N SER A 94 -23.00 -36.65 -47.73
CA SER A 94 -22.79 -36.57 -46.28
C SER A 94 -23.16 -35.18 -45.76
N LEU A 95 -23.89 -35.10 -44.65
CA LEU A 95 -24.17 -33.84 -43.98
C LEU A 95 -22.86 -33.22 -43.46
N VAL A 96 -22.65 -31.94 -43.76
CA VAL A 96 -21.57 -31.13 -43.19
C VAL A 96 -22.14 -30.29 -42.05
N PRO A 97 -21.67 -30.49 -40.80
CA PRO A 97 -22.11 -29.69 -39.67
C PRO A 97 -21.83 -28.19 -39.91
N SER A 98 -22.85 -27.34 -39.82
CA SER A 98 -22.67 -25.89 -39.89
C SER A 98 -22.12 -25.37 -38.56
N GLU A 99 -21.04 -24.58 -38.59
CA GLU A 99 -20.46 -23.98 -37.37
C GLU A 99 -21.45 -23.07 -36.63
N GLN A 100 -22.44 -22.49 -37.32
CA GLN A 100 -23.44 -21.60 -36.72
C GLN A 100 -24.49 -22.34 -35.87
N ASN A 101 -24.66 -23.66 -36.09
CA ASN A 101 -25.57 -24.51 -35.33
C ASN A 101 -24.82 -25.62 -34.58
N ALA A 102 -23.50 -25.49 -34.44
CA ALA A 102 -22.70 -26.48 -33.73
C ALA A 102 -23.16 -26.55 -32.27
N PRO A 103 -23.43 -27.76 -31.74
CA PRO A 103 -23.88 -27.89 -30.37
C PRO A 103 -22.84 -27.28 -29.44
N SER A 104 -23.26 -26.33 -28.59
CA SER A 104 -22.34 -25.49 -27.82
C SER A 104 -22.76 -25.34 -26.35
N VAL A 105 -21.79 -24.99 -25.51
CA VAL A 105 -21.92 -24.62 -24.09
C VAL A 105 -21.17 -23.31 -23.85
N PHE A 106 -21.56 -22.57 -22.81
CA PHE A 106 -20.98 -21.28 -22.48
C PHE A 106 -20.23 -21.34 -21.15
N ALA A 107 -19.04 -20.75 -21.09
CA ALA A 107 -18.29 -20.56 -19.85
C ALA A 107 -18.24 -19.07 -19.50
N ALA A 108 -18.56 -18.72 -18.25
CA ALA A 108 -18.56 -17.34 -17.76
C ALA A 108 -18.11 -17.25 -16.30
N GLY A 109 -17.62 -16.07 -15.90
CA GLY A 109 -17.15 -15.80 -14.53
C GLY A 109 -15.63 -15.99 -14.38
N ASP A 110 -15.19 -16.56 -13.25
CA ASP A 110 -13.77 -16.77 -12.89
C ASP A 110 -13.11 -17.93 -13.67
N VAL A 111 -13.20 -17.90 -15.00
CA VAL A 111 -12.49 -18.81 -15.94
C VAL A 111 -11.45 -18.02 -16.73
N ALA A 112 -10.40 -18.67 -17.22
CA ALA A 112 -9.31 -18.00 -17.92
C ALA A 112 -9.77 -17.30 -19.20
N GLU A 113 -10.61 -17.97 -19.98
CA GLU A 113 -11.19 -17.45 -21.22
C GLU A 113 -12.71 -17.65 -21.19
N PRO A 114 -13.51 -16.61 -20.87
CA PRO A 114 -14.97 -16.70 -21.00
C PRO A 114 -15.39 -16.74 -22.47
N GLY A 115 -16.32 -17.61 -22.83
CA GLY A 115 -16.70 -17.80 -24.24
C GLY A 115 -17.63 -18.96 -24.53
N VAL A 116 -17.80 -19.22 -25.83
CA VAL A 116 -18.61 -20.32 -26.37
C VAL A 116 -17.69 -21.47 -26.74
N TYR A 117 -18.06 -22.69 -26.33
CA TYR A 117 -17.26 -23.89 -26.53
C TYR A 117 -18.10 -25.03 -27.12
N PRO A 118 -17.50 -25.90 -27.97
CA PRO A 118 -18.23 -27.01 -28.57
C PRO A 118 -18.65 -28.04 -27.51
N PHE A 119 -19.92 -28.42 -27.55
CA PHE A 119 -20.51 -29.42 -26.66
C PHE A 119 -20.25 -30.84 -27.17
N ARG A 120 -19.91 -31.74 -26.25
CA ARG A 120 -19.82 -33.18 -26.48
C ARG A 120 -20.64 -33.92 -25.41
N GLN A 121 -21.25 -35.03 -25.80
CA GLN A 121 -21.97 -35.88 -24.85
C GLN A 121 -21.04 -36.36 -23.73
N GLY A 122 -21.51 -36.31 -22.49
CA GLY A 122 -20.73 -36.68 -21.31
C GLY A 122 -19.84 -35.56 -20.75
N MET A 123 -19.88 -34.35 -21.31
CA MET A 123 -19.20 -33.21 -20.70
C MET A 123 -19.77 -32.89 -19.31
N THR A 124 -18.88 -32.46 -18.43
CA THR A 124 -19.18 -32.00 -17.07
C THR A 124 -18.74 -30.55 -16.92
N VAL A 125 -19.10 -29.93 -15.80
CA VAL A 125 -18.62 -28.59 -15.42
C VAL A 125 -17.09 -28.50 -15.52
N LEU A 126 -16.36 -29.50 -15.00
CA LEU A 126 -14.90 -29.52 -15.06
C LEU A 126 -14.38 -29.52 -16.50
N HIS A 127 -15.02 -30.28 -17.40
CA HIS A 127 -14.66 -30.27 -18.82
C HIS A 127 -14.84 -28.89 -19.45
N VAL A 128 -15.95 -28.20 -19.15
CA VAL A 128 -16.21 -26.84 -19.66
C VAL A 128 -15.17 -25.85 -19.13
N VAL A 129 -14.86 -25.92 -17.84
CA VAL A 129 -13.85 -25.06 -17.21
C VAL A 129 -12.45 -25.33 -17.76
N ALA A 130 -12.11 -26.60 -18.02
CA ALA A 130 -10.82 -26.98 -18.58
C ALA A 130 -10.62 -26.47 -20.01
N VAL A 131 -11.65 -26.59 -20.87
CA VAL A 131 -11.61 -26.07 -22.25
C VAL A 131 -11.59 -24.53 -22.26
N ALA A 132 -12.17 -23.89 -21.25
CA ALA A 132 -12.08 -22.44 -21.02
C ALA A 132 -10.72 -21.98 -20.42
N GLY A 133 -9.68 -22.81 -20.50
CA GLY A 133 -8.33 -22.50 -20.00
C GLY A 133 -8.13 -22.69 -18.49
N GLY A 134 -9.09 -23.33 -17.81
CA GLY A 134 -9.08 -23.53 -16.36
C GLY A 134 -9.66 -22.33 -15.59
N PRO A 135 -9.63 -22.37 -14.24
CA PRO A 135 -10.03 -21.22 -13.45
C PRO A 135 -9.11 -20.04 -13.72
N TYR A 136 -9.66 -18.83 -13.77
CA TYR A 136 -8.87 -17.61 -13.86
C TYR A 136 -7.83 -17.64 -12.73
N ARG A 137 -6.57 -17.39 -13.05
CA ARG A 137 -5.51 -17.17 -12.05
C ARG A 137 -5.10 -15.72 -12.25
N SER A 138 -5.25 -14.88 -11.23
CA SER A 138 -4.60 -13.58 -11.28
C SER A 138 -3.10 -13.86 -11.35
N THR A 139 -2.49 -13.59 -12.50
CA THR A 139 -1.07 -13.77 -12.68
C THR A 139 -0.37 -12.67 -11.89
N PHE A 140 -0.21 -12.87 -10.59
CA PHE A 140 0.81 -12.14 -9.86
C PHE A 140 2.14 -12.57 -10.49
N LEU A 141 2.73 -11.68 -11.28
CA LEU A 141 4.01 -11.91 -11.93
C LEU A 141 5.09 -11.97 -10.83
N ALA A 142 6.26 -12.56 -11.13
CA ALA A 142 7.41 -12.49 -10.23
C ALA A 142 7.73 -11.03 -9.84
N ALA A 143 7.54 -10.09 -10.77
CA ALA A 143 7.69 -8.66 -10.54
C ALA A 143 6.74 -8.09 -9.46
N ASP A 144 5.54 -8.66 -9.28
CA ASP A 144 4.59 -8.22 -8.25
C ASP A 144 5.04 -8.69 -6.86
N GLN A 145 5.67 -9.87 -6.78
CA GLN A 145 6.26 -10.39 -5.54
C GLN A 145 7.49 -9.57 -5.13
N ASP A 146 8.36 -9.23 -6.09
CA ASP A 146 9.50 -8.36 -5.85
C ASP A 146 9.06 -6.99 -5.31
N ARG A 147 7.97 -6.44 -5.87
CA ARG A 147 7.41 -5.16 -5.42
C ARG A 147 6.82 -5.23 -4.01
N ALA A 148 6.18 -6.34 -3.65
CA ALA A 148 5.67 -6.57 -2.31
C ALA A 148 6.80 -6.61 -1.27
N ILE A 149 7.89 -7.34 -1.57
CA ILE A 149 9.07 -7.41 -0.69
C ILE A 149 9.71 -6.03 -0.50
N GLU A 150 9.83 -5.26 -1.59
CA GLU A 150 10.36 -3.88 -1.52
C GLU A 150 9.49 -2.98 -0.63
N LEU A 151 8.16 -3.06 -0.78
CA LEU A 151 7.21 -2.30 0.04
C LEU A 151 7.25 -2.72 1.51
N GLU A 152 7.33 -4.02 1.80
CA GLU A 152 7.47 -4.54 3.18
C GLU A 152 8.77 -4.04 3.82
N SER A 153 9.90 -4.16 3.12
CA SER A 153 11.18 -3.61 3.58
C SER A 153 11.11 -2.10 3.82
N SER A 154 10.47 -1.34 2.92
CA SER A 154 10.26 0.10 3.11
C SER A 154 9.41 0.39 4.34
N ILE A 155 8.34 -0.37 4.58
CA ILE A 155 7.47 -0.22 5.74
C ILE A 155 8.25 -0.49 7.03
N ASP A 156 9.06 -1.53 7.07
CA ASP A 156 9.86 -1.88 8.24
C ASP A 156 10.92 -0.81 8.53
N ASN A 157 11.59 -0.31 7.50
CA ASN A 157 12.56 0.79 7.63
C ASN A 157 11.90 2.09 8.13
N ASP A 158 10.76 2.47 7.56
CA ASP A 158 10.03 3.67 7.99
C ASP A 158 9.50 3.52 9.43
N GLN A 159 9.07 2.32 9.84
CA GLN A 159 8.67 2.03 11.23
C GLN A 159 9.85 2.11 12.20
N ALA A 160 11.01 1.55 11.83
CA ALA A 160 12.21 1.65 12.65
C ALA A 160 12.65 3.11 12.83
N ARG A 161 12.62 3.91 11.76
CA ARG A 161 12.91 5.35 11.82
C ARG A 161 11.92 6.11 12.68
N MET A 162 10.63 5.79 12.59
CA MET A 162 9.58 6.35 13.45
C MET A 162 9.84 6.08 14.93
N ALA A 163 10.26 4.84 15.26
CA ALA A 163 10.62 4.45 16.62
C ALA A 163 11.79 5.29 17.16
N GLU A 164 12.85 5.47 16.36
CA GLU A 164 14.00 6.32 16.70
C GLU A 164 13.60 7.79 16.92
N LEU A 165 12.74 8.34 16.05
CA LEU A 165 12.23 9.71 16.18
C LEU A 165 11.40 9.89 17.46
N SER A 166 10.62 8.89 17.87
CA SER A 166 9.83 8.98 19.10
C SER A 166 10.69 9.22 20.34
N VAL A 167 11.82 8.51 20.45
CA VAL A 167 12.78 8.69 21.55
C VAL A 167 13.54 10.01 21.41
N THR A 168 13.87 10.41 20.19
CA THR A 168 14.54 11.69 19.91
C THR A 168 13.65 12.87 20.33
N ILE A 169 12.36 12.82 19.99
CA ILE A 169 11.35 13.81 20.40
C ILE A 169 11.20 13.81 21.92
N ALA A 170 11.13 12.64 22.56
CA ALA A 170 11.10 12.53 24.02
C ALA A 170 12.33 13.18 24.67
N ARG A 171 13.53 12.97 24.12
CA ARG A 171 14.76 13.64 24.57
C ARG A 171 14.64 15.16 24.44
N LEU A 172 14.24 15.67 23.28
CA LEU A 172 14.12 17.11 23.05
C LEU A 172 13.09 17.75 24.00
N ASN A 173 11.95 17.10 24.23
CA ASN A 173 10.95 17.54 25.20
C ASN A 173 11.48 17.54 26.63
N ALA A 174 12.22 16.49 27.02
CA ALA A 174 12.89 16.44 28.32
C ALA A 174 13.87 17.61 28.49
N GLN A 175 14.67 17.93 27.46
CA GLN A 175 15.61 19.06 27.47
C GLN A 175 14.90 20.41 27.61
N ILE A 176 13.80 20.60 26.89
CA ILE A 176 12.98 21.83 26.97
C ILE A 176 12.37 22.00 28.37
N ALA A 177 11.94 20.90 28.98
CA ALA A 177 11.34 20.87 30.31
C ALA A 177 12.37 20.91 31.45
N GLY A 178 13.66 20.71 31.17
CA GLY A 178 14.71 20.59 32.18
C GLY A 178 14.68 19.25 32.94
N ASN A 179 14.13 18.20 32.33
CA ASN A 179 14.08 16.86 32.89
C ASN A 179 15.38 16.11 32.62
N THR A 180 15.81 15.27 33.58
CA THR A 180 17.02 14.45 33.48
C THR A 180 16.76 13.02 33.03
N GLN A 181 15.50 12.62 32.89
CA GLN A 181 15.08 11.30 32.44
C GLN A 181 14.18 11.41 31.22
N LEU A 182 14.31 10.43 30.32
CA LEU A 182 13.41 10.28 29.18
C LEU A 182 12.02 9.84 29.64
N ASP A 183 11.00 10.58 29.21
CA ASP A 183 9.61 10.17 29.31
C ASP A 183 9.18 9.48 28.01
N LEU A 184 9.07 8.15 28.06
CA LEU A 184 8.67 7.32 26.92
C LEU A 184 7.17 6.96 26.94
N SER A 185 6.38 7.53 27.87
CA SER A 185 4.95 7.22 28.00
C SER A 185 4.12 7.61 26.78
N SER A 186 4.60 8.61 26.02
CA SER A 186 3.97 9.12 24.79
C SER A 186 4.43 8.41 23.52
N ALA A 187 5.30 7.38 23.62
CA ALA A 187 5.72 6.61 22.46
C ALA A 187 4.58 5.68 22.00
N GLU A 188 3.80 6.12 21.01
CA GLU A 188 2.64 5.39 20.47
C GLU A 188 3.00 4.10 19.69
N SER A 189 4.28 3.80 19.50
CA SER A 189 4.76 2.74 18.59
C SER A 189 5.82 1.84 19.24
N SER A 190 6.20 0.77 18.53
CA SER A 190 7.32 -0.09 18.92
C SER A 190 8.55 0.75 19.24
N LEU A 191 9.11 0.55 20.42
CA LEU A 191 10.33 1.23 20.82
C LEU A 191 11.54 0.73 20.00
N PRO A 192 12.53 1.59 19.75
CA PRO A 192 13.77 1.17 19.12
C PRO A 192 14.58 0.27 20.07
N SER A 193 15.73 -0.22 19.61
CA SER A 193 16.62 -1.04 20.45
C SER A 193 16.96 -0.35 21.79
N SER A 194 17.15 -1.14 22.85
CA SER A 194 17.52 -0.59 24.17
C SER A 194 18.83 0.22 24.12
N ALA A 195 19.78 -0.21 23.29
CA ALA A 195 21.03 0.52 23.05
C ALA A 195 20.79 1.94 22.48
N TYR A 196 19.78 2.12 21.62
CA TYR A 196 19.39 3.44 21.13
C TYR A 196 18.85 4.31 22.27
N ILE A 197 17.96 3.75 23.10
CA ILE A 197 17.36 4.48 24.24
C ILE A 197 18.43 4.89 25.26
N GLU A 198 19.33 3.98 25.61
CA GLU A 198 20.45 4.25 26.51
C GLU A 198 21.37 5.35 25.97
N ARG A 199 21.63 5.35 24.65
CA ARG A 199 22.40 6.41 23.99
C ARG A 199 21.70 7.77 24.09
N GLU A 200 20.39 7.84 23.82
CA GLU A 200 19.64 9.09 23.93
C GLU A 200 19.57 9.59 25.39
N GLN A 201 19.45 8.69 26.37
CA GLN A 201 19.50 9.03 27.80
C GLN A 201 20.88 9.57 28.21
N ALA A 202 21.96 8.98 27.69
CA ALA A 202 23.33 9.49 27.92
C ALA A 202 23.55 10.85 27.26
N LEU A 203 23.03 11.06 26.05
CA LEU A 203 23.06 12.36 25.37
C LEU A 203 22.28 13.44 26.13
N LEU A 204 21.12 13.09 26.69
CA LEU A 204 20.34 13.98 27.56
C LEU A 204 21.17 14.44 28.76
N ALA A 205 21.74 13.48 29.50
CA ALA A 205 22.54 13.76 30.69
C ALA A 205 23.76 14.64 30.35
N MET A 206 24.54 14.26 29.32
CA MET A 206 25.73 15.00 28.90
C MET A 206 25.42 16.46 28.52
N GLN A 207 24.33 16.70 27.80
CA GLN A 207 23.95 18.06 27.40
C GLN A 207 23.44 18.89 28.58
N SER A 208 22.69 18.27 29.50
CA SER A 208 22.25 18.92 30.75
C SER A 208 23.45 19.32 31.60
N ASP A 209 24.41 18.42 31.80
CA ASP A 209 25.63 18.68 32.57
C ASP A 209 26.47 19.79 31.94
N TYR A 210 26.62 19.79 30.62
CA TYR A 210 27.35 20.82 29.89
C TYR A 210 26.72 22.20 30.06
N LEU A 211 25.39 22.31 29.89
CA LEU A 211 24.68 23.58 30.04
C LEU A 211 24.76 24.08 31.48
N GLY A 212 24.54 23.19 32.46
CA GLY A 212 24.65 23.52 33.88
C GLY A 212 26.06 24.03 34.24
N ALA A 213 27.12 23.35 33.76
CA ALA A 213 28.50 23.79 34.00
C ALA A 213 28.80 25.17 33.39
N GLN A 214 28.22 25.50 32.23
CA GLN A 214 28.36 26.84 31.62
C GLN A 214 27.63 27.90 32.44
N GLN A 215 26.40 27.64 32.85
CA GLN A 215 25.61 28.55 33.70
C GLN A 215 26.33 28.81 35.03
N ASP A 216 26.75 27.76 35.73
CA ASP A 216 27.50 27.85 36.99
C ASP A 216 28.79 28.69 36.85
N THR A 217 29.45 28.61 35.70
CA THR A 217 30.67 29.39 35.43
C THR A 217 30.35 30.87 35.26
N LEU A 218 29.29 31.20 34.50
CA LEU A 218 28.86 32.58 34.29
C LEU A 218 28.30 33.20 35.59
N GLU A 219 27.53 32.45 36.36
CA GLU A 219 27.01 32.90 37.66
C GLU A 219 28.13 33.22 38.65
N ARG A 220 29.18 32.38 38.70
CA ARG A 220 30.38 32.67 39.50
C ARG A 220 31.09 33.93 39.03
N LEU A 221 31.17 34.18 37.73
CA LEU A 221 31.74 35.41 37.17
C LEU A 221 30.90 36.64 37.58
N LEU A 222 29.57 36.54 37.51
CA LEU A 222 28.67 37.60 37.96
C LEU A 222 28.83 37.90 39.45
N ALA A 223 28.93 36.86 40.29
CA ALA A 223 29.16 37.02 41.73
C ALA A 223 30.49 37.74 42.03
N VAL A 224 31.57 37.39 41.31
CA VAL A 224 32.86 38.09 41.43
C VAL A 224 32.74 39.55 41.01
N ASN A 225 32.12 39.84 39.85
CA ASN A 225 31.91 41.21 39.38
C ASN A 225 31.09 42.04 40.37
N GLN A 226 30.04 41.45 40.96
CA GLN A 226 29.22 42.10 41.98
C GLN A 226 30.05 42.43 43.23
N SER A 227 30.89 41.50 43.70
CA SER A 227 31.80 41.76 44.82
C SER A 227 32.77 42.91 44.52
N THR A 228 33.28 42.99 43.28
CA THR A 228 34.17 44.09 42.86
C THR A 228 33.44 45.44 42.88
N ILE A 229 32.20 45.49 42.39
CA ILE A 229 31.34 46.68 42.44
C ILE A 229 31.15 47.17 43.87
N GLU A 230 30.82 46.26 44.80
CA GLU A 230 30.64 46.62 46.21
C GLU A 230 31.95 47.10 46.85
N GLY A 231 33.09 46.53 46.46
CA GLY A 231 34.41 47.02 46.87
C GLY A 231 34.68 48.46 46.43
N ILE A 232 34.41 48.79 45.16
CA ILE A 232 34.58 50.15 44.62
C ILE A 232 33.62 51.13 45.32
N LYS A 233 32.36 50.74 45.54
CA LYS A 233 31.39 51.56 46.30
C LYS A 233 31.88 51.85 47.72
N GLY A 234 32.46 50.86 48.41
CA GLY A 234 33.06 51.06 49.73
C GLY A 234 34.23 52.06 49.71
N GLN A 235 35.09 51.99 48.68
CA GLN A 235 36.17 52.97 48.49
C GLN A 235 35.65 54.38 48.20
N ILE A 236 34.61 54.51 47.36
CA ILE A 236 33.92 55.78 47.09
C ILE A 236 33.39 56.37 48.39
N GLY A 237 32.64 55.60 49.19
CA GLY A 237 32.10 56.09 50.47
C GLY A 237 33.19 56.52 51.46
N SER A 238 34.29 55.78 51.53
CA SER A 238 35.44 56.13 52.37
C SER A 238 36.13 57.43 51.92
N MET A 239 36.23 57.64 50.60
CA MET A 239 36.80 58.87 50.03
C MET A 239 35.87 60.07 50.24
N GLU A 240 34.57 59.90 50.05
CA GLU A 240 33.56 60.94 50.32
C GLU A 240 33.60 61.39 51.79
N GLN A 241 33.75 60.44 52.73
CA GLN A 241 33.92 60.77 54.15
C GLN A 241 35.22 61.54 54.44
N ARG A 242 36.33 61.17 53.80
CA ARG A 242 37.62 61.88 53.94
C ARG A 242 37.57 63.31 53.38
N ILE A 243 36.89 63.49 52.25
CA ILE A 243 36.66 64.81 51.64
C ILE A 243 35.83 65.65 52.60
N ALA A 244 34.71 65.13 53.14
CA ALA A 244 33.87 65.85 54.10
C ALA A 244 34.65 66.31 55.34
N LEU A 245 35.46 65.43 55.94
CA LEU A 245 36.30 65.77 57.09
C LEU A 245 37.37 66.81 56.74
N SER A 246 37.96 66.74 55.55
CA SER A 246 38.94 67.73 55.09
C SER A 246 38.30 69.08 54.80
N GLN A 247 37.06 69.11 54.27
CA GLN A 247 36.30 70.34 54.07
C GLN A 247 35.95 71.02 55.41
N GLU A 248 35.59 70.25 56.44
CA GLU A 248 35.39 70.79 57.79
C GLU A 248 36.69 71.40 58.35
N ARG A 249 37.82 70.71 58.16
CA ARG A 249 39.15 71.23 58.54
C ARG A 249 39.53 72.48 57.75
N LEU A 250 39.21 72.55 56.46
CA LEU A 250 39.45 73.72 55.63
C LEU A 250 38.64 74.90 56.16
N ALA A 251 37.36 74.72 56.46
CA ALA A 251 36.51 75.77 57.03
C ALA A 251 37.08 76.31 58.35
N ALA A 252 37.55 75.43 59.24
CA ALA A 252 38.22 75.84 60.48
C ALA A 252 39.54 76.59 60.19
N ALA A 253 40.37 76.09 59.27
CA ALA A 253 41.63 76.73 58.87
C ALA A 253 41.42 78.13 58.28
N THR A 254 40.39 78.33 57.45
CA THR A 254 40.02 79.64 56.90
C THR A 254 39.79 80.66 58.00
N THR A 255 39.02 80.31 59.05
CA THR A 255 38.79 81.23 60.18
C THR A 255 40.06 81.56 60.97
N LEU A 256 41.03 80.64 61.04
CA LEU A 256 42.30 80.86 61.73
C LEU A 256 43.26 81.73 60.91
N VAL A 257 43.27 81.58 59.59
CA VAL A 257 44.02 82.45 58.67
C VAL A 257 43.47 83.87 58.72
N GLU A 258 42.14 84.04 58.70
CA GLU A 258 41.47 85.35 58.84
C GLU A 258 41.82 86.05 60.16
N ARG A 259 42.01 85.28 61.24
CA ARG A 259 42.45 85.79 62.56
C ARG A 259 43.97 85.99 62.66
N GLY A 260 44.73 85.68 61.61
CA GLY A 260 46.20 85.80 61.57
C GLY A 260 46.96 84.76 62.41
N VAL A 261 46.28 83.70 62.86
CA VAL A 261 46.85 82.65 63.74
C VAL A 261 47.52 81.53 62.91
N MET A 262 47.07 81.30 61.67
CA MET A 262 47.59 80.27 60.76
C MET A 262 48.13 80.89 59.45
N GLN A 263 49.13 80.26 58.84
CA GLN A 263 49.67 80.69 57.54
C GLN A 263 48.78 80.22 56.37
N ALA A 264 48.58 81.08 55.36
CA ALA A 264 47.79 80.75 54.16
C ALA A 264 48.34 79.56 53.34
N SER A 265 49.65 79.27 53.44
CA SER A 265 50.27 78.09 52.84
C SER A 265 49.71 76.78 53.39
N GLN A 266 49.47 76.70 54.70
CA GLN A 266 48.91 75.52 55.36
C GLN A 266 47.44 75.30 54.97
N MET A 267 46.66 76.37 54.83
CA MET A 267 45.29 76.30 54.31
C MET A 267 45.26 75.82 52.85
N ARG A 268 46.15 76.35 52.01
CA ARG A 268 46.27 75.93 50.59
C ARG A 268 46.65 74.46 50.45
N GLU A 269 47.45 73.93 51.36
CA GLU A 269 47.79 72.50 51.38
C GLU A 269 46.54 71.62 51.64
N ILE A 270 45.63 72.04 52.54
CA ILE A 270 44.35 71.34 52.75
C ILE A 270 43.49 71.39 51.48
N GLU A 271 43.43 72.54 50.81
CA GLU A 271 42.68 72.74 49.58
C GLU A 271 43.20 71.83 48.44
N ILE A 272 44.51 71.80 48.22
CA ILE A 272 45.14 70.90 47.22
C ILE A 272 44.80 69.44 47.52
N ASN A 273 44.92 69.02 48.78
CA ASN A 273 44.58 67.66 49.19
C ASN A 273 43.10 67.31 48.90
N ILE A 274 42.17 68.26 49.10
CA ILE A 274 40.75 68.06 48.75
C ILE A 274 40.59 67.87 47.25
N VAL A 275 41.20 68.72 46.43
CA VAL A 275 41.14 68.61 44.95
C VAL A 275 41.70 67.27 44.48
N ASP A 276 42.82 66.81 45.05
CA ASP A 276 43.40 65.50 44.72
C ASP A 276 42.43 64.36 45.12
N MET A 277 41.83 64.43 46.31
CA MET A 277 40.82 63.46 46.75
C MET A 277 39.59 63.45 45.84
N GLU A 278 39.09 64.62 45.42
CA GLU A 278 37.98 64.73 44.46
C GLU A 278 38.35 64.14 43.09
N GLY A 279 39.59 64.34 42.64
CA GLY A 279 40.12 63.70 41.44
C GLY A 279 40.09 62.17 41.52
N THR A 280 40.57 61.60 42.64
CA THR A 280 40.51 60.15 42.87
C THR A 280 39.08 59.62 43.00
N LEU A 281 38.18 60.39 43.64
CA LEU A 281 36.76 60.05 43.73
C LEU A 281 36.11 59.98 42.34
N SER A 282 36.43 60.92 41.46
CA SER A 282 35.97 60.92 40.07
C SER A 282 36.45 59.68 39.31
N GLN A 283 37.73 59.31 39.46
CA GLN A 283 38.29 58.09 38.88
C GLN A 283 37.58 56.82 39.39
N LEU A 284 37.33 56.73 40.70
CA LEU A 284 36.59 55.61 41.29
C LEU A 284 35.15 55.53 40.77
N LYS A 285 34.45 56.67 40.61
CA LYS A 285 33.10 56.73 40.03
C LYS A 285 33.09 56.29 38.57
N SER A 286 34.09 56.68 37.77
CA SER A 286 34.25 56.18 36.39
C SER A 286 34.52 54.67 36.36
N ALA A 287 35.39 54.17 37.24
CA ALA A 287 35.67 52.74 37.36
C ALA A 287 34.41 51.93 37.73
N LEU A 288 33.62 52.44 38.68
CA LEU A 288 32.33 51.84 39.06
C LEU A 288 31.38 51.75 37.87
N SER A 289 31.22 52.85 37.11
CA SER A 289 30.34 52.88 35.94
C SER A 289 30.78 51.88 34.86
N ASN A 290 32.09 51.81 34.58
CA ASN A 290 32.64 50.84 33.63
C ASN A 290 32.41 49.38 34.08
N GLN A 291 32.58 49.13 35.38
CA GLN A 291 32.37 47.80 35.95
C GLN A 291 30.87 47.40 35.92
N GLN A 292 29.97 48.34 36.19
CA GLN A 292 28.52 48.13 36.08
C GLN A 292 28.09 47.84 34.63
N GLY A 293 28.64 48.55 33.65
CA GLY A 293 28.39 48.27 32.22
C GLY A 293 28.89 46.88 31.81
N SER A 294 30.06 46.46 32.31
CA SER A 294 30.60 45.12 32.09
C SER A 294 29.70 44.04 32.69
N MET A 295 29.19 44.24 33.92
CA MET A 295 28.25 43.33 34.57
C MET A 295 26.94 43.17 33.77
N LEU A 296 26.37 44.27 33.27
CA LEU A 296 25.15 44.21 32.44
C LEU A 296 25.37 43.40 31.15
N THR A 297 26.55 43.53 30.54
CA THR A 297 26.92 42.77 29.34
C THR A 297 27.04 41.27 29.65
N GLU A 298 27.67 40.91 30.78
CA GLU A 298 27.76 39.52 31.21
C GLU A 298 26.40 38.92 31.59
N GLN A 299 25.51 39.70 32.22
CA GLN A 299 24.12 39.27 32.49
C GLN A 299 23.35 38.98 31.19
N ALA A 300 23.41 39.90 30.22
CA ALA A 300 22.79 39.70 28.91
C ALA A 300 23.34 38.46 28.18
N ARG A 301 24.61 38.10 28.41
CA ARG A 301 25.21 36.88 27.86
C ARG A 301 24.63 35.61 28.49
N VAL A 302 24.34 35.60 29.80
CA VAL A 302 23.65 34.47 30.46
C VAL A 302 22.27 34.28 29.87
N ASP A 303 21.49 35.36 29.78
CA ASP A 303 20.12 35.31 29.25
C ASP A 303 20.12 34.85 27.78
N GLY A 304 21.05 35.37 26.97
CA GLY A 304 21.23 34.97 25.57
C GLY A 304 21.54 33.48 25.42
N LEU A 305 22.44 32.93 26.23
CA LEU A 305 22.81 31.51 26.21
C LEU A 305 21.58 30.59 26.37
N VAL A 306 20.75 30.89 27.37
CA VAL A 306 19.55 30.08 27.67
C VAL A 306 18.52 30.19 26.56
N GLN A 307 18.31 31.41 26.06
CA GLN A 307 17.35 31.66 25.00
C GLN A 307 17.76 31.00 23.68
N ASP A 308 19.02 31.15 23.27
CA ASP A 308 19.57 30.56 22.04
C ASP A 308 19.49 29.03 22.09
N TYR A 309 19.82 28.44 23.25
CA TYR A 309 19.68 27.00 23.46
C TYR A 309 18.23 26.54 23.29
N ARG A 310 17.27 27.23 23.93
CA ARG A 310 15.84 26.89 23.82
C ARG A 310 15.31 27.04 22.40
N VAL A 311 15.68 28.10 21.67
CA VAL A 311 15.30 28.30 20.26
C VAL A 311 15.86 27.17 19.39
N GLY A 312 17.11 26.78 19.63
CA GLY A 312 17.74 25.64 18.94
C GLY A 312 16.98 24.33 19.16
N LEU A 313 16.59 24.03 20.40
CA LEU A 313 15.81 22.82 20.73
C LEU A 313 14.44 22.82 20.07
N MET A 314 13.70 23.94 20.12
CA MET A 314 12.38 24.06 19.50
C MET A 314 12.44 23.86 17.98
N THR A 315 13.50 24.37 17.35
CA THR A 315 13.72 24.19 15.91
C THR A 315 13.97 22.72 15.57
N GLN A 316 14.81 22.03 16.37
CA GLN A 316 15.07 20.60 16.20
C GLN A 316 13.82 19.76 16.44
N LEU A 317 13.03 20.08 17.47
CA LEU A 317 11.77 19.42 17.77
C LEU A 317 10.80 19.53 16.59
N GLY A 318 10.56 20.75 16.11
CA GLY A 318 9.68 20.96 14.96
C GLY A 318 10.20 20.34 13.65
N ALA A 319 11.50 20.09 13.51
CA ALA A 319 12.05 19.32 12.39
C ALA A 319 11.76 17.82 12.55
N ALA A 320 12.00 17.26 13.75
CA ALA A 320 11.75 15.85 14.05
C ALA A 320 10.26 15.49 13.96
N GLU A 321 9.37 16.36 14.45
CA GLU A 321 7.92 16.18 14.34
C GLU A 321 7.45 16.18 12.88
N ARG A 322 7.95 17.11 12.06
CA ARG A 322 7.64 17.12 10.63
C ARG A 322 8.13 15.85 9.93
N GLU A 323 9.34 15.38 10.25
CA GLU A 323 9.86 14.13 9.70
C GLU A 323 8.96 12.94 10.07
N ARG A 324 8.57 12.84 11.35
CA ARG A 324 7.62 11.84 11.83
C ARG A 324 6.30 11.89 11.04
N ASP A 325 5.73 13.07 10.87
CA ASP A 325 4.44 13.22 10.17
C ASP A 325 4.56 12.81 8.68
N THR A 326 5.69 13.10 8.03
CA THR A 326 5.95 12.63 6.66
C THR A 326 6.06 11.10 6.58
N LEU A 327 6.68 10.46 7.57
CA LEU A 327 6.78 9.00 7.64
C LEU A 327 5.43 8.36 7.92
N ILE A 328 4.57 8.96 8.76
CA ILE A 328 3.20 8.48 8.98
C ILE A 328 2.42 8.48 7.66
N ALA A 329 2.49 9.57 6.89
CA ALA A 329 1.83 9.67 5.59
C ALA A 329 2.36 8.62 4.60
N ARG A 330 3.69 8.46 4.51
CA ARG A 330 4.33 7.46 3.65
C ARG A 330 3.98 6.03 4.05
N LEU A 331 3.98 5.71 5.34
CA LEU A 331 3.57 4.40 5.85
C LEU A 331 2.13 4.07 5.48
N ALA A 332 1.22 5.04 5.60
CA ALA A 332 -0.16 4.86 5.19
C ALA A 332 -0.27 4.57 3.68
N GLU A 333 0.52 5.25 2.85
CA GLU A 333 0.59 5.01 1.41
C GLU A 333 1.20 3.64 1.07
N SER A 334 2.37 3.30 1.61
CA SER A 334 3.04 2.02 1.38
C SER A 334 2.18 0.84 1.83
N ARG A 335 1.49 0.94 2.96
CA ARG A 335 0.55 -0.09 3.43
C ARG A 335 -0.64 -0.25 2.49
N ARG A 336 -1.20 0.84 1.96
CA ARG A 336 -2.27 0.77 0.94
C ARG A 336 -1.75 0.14 -0.35
N ALA A 337 -0.58 0.54 -0.83
CA ALA A 337 0.03 -0.02 -2.03
C ALA A 337 0.29 -1.53 -1.85
N LEU A 338 0.78 -1.97 -0.69
CA LEU A 338 1.03 -3.38 -0.40
C LEU A 338 -0.23 -4.25 -0.55
N THR A 339 -1.42 -3.72 -0.24
CA THR A 339 -2.68 -4.47 -0.45
C THR A 339 -2.97 -4.81 -1.92
N LEU A 340 -2.37 -4.08 -2.87
CA LEU A 340 -2.52 -4.34 -4.30
C LEU A 340 -1.58 -5.46 -4.79
N TYR A 341 -0.43 -5.61 -4.14
CA TYR A 341 0.62 -6.57 -4.54
C TYR A 341 0.62 -7.85 -3.72
N ARG A 342 0.02 -7.84 -2.52
CA ARG A 342 -0.15 -9.05 -1.74
C ARG A 342 -1.26 -9.90 -2.38
N PRO A 343 -1.00 -11.16 -2.77
CA PRO A 343 -2.10 -12.08 -3.02
C PRO A 343 -2.96 -12.13 -1.75
N ILE A 344 -4.26 -12.41 -1.89
CA ILE A 344 -5.12 -12.73 -0.75
C ILE A 344 -4.58 -14.03 -0.12
N GLN A 345 -3.51 -13.94 0.66
CA GLN A 345 -3.07 -15.01 1.53
C GLN A 345 -4.03 -15.03 2.70
N GLY A 346 -4.95 -15.99 2.68
CA GLY A 346 -5.90 -16.20 3.77
C GLY A 346 -7.25 -16.77 3.34
N GLY A 347 -7.24 -17.77 2.46
CA GLY A 347 -8.42 -18.58 2.19
C GLY A 347 -8.19 -19.43 0.95
N GLU A 348 -8.29 -20.75 1.08
CA GLU A 348 -8.62 -21.58 -0.08
C GLU A 348 -9.86 -20.95 -0.70
N THR A 349 -9.69 -20.21 -1.79
CA THR A 349 -10.81 -19.61 -2.49
C THR A 349 -11.46 -20.76 -3.23
N SER A 350 -12.43 -21.40 -2.58
CA SER A 350 -13.20 -22.48 -3.17
C SER A 350 -14.00 -21.91 -4.33
N LEU A 351 -13.91 -22.53 -5.49
CA LEU A 351 -14.73 -22.19 -6.64
C LEU A 351 -16.14 -22.75 -6.42
N ARG A 352 -17.15 -21.92 -6.63
CA ARG A 352 -18.55 -22.34 -6.70
C ARG A 352 -18.97 -22.35 -8.16
N TYR A 353 -19.54 -23.48 -8.57
CA TYR A 353 -20.06 -23.69 -9.91
C TYR A 353 -21.58 -23.60 -9.88
N SER A 354 -22.15 -22.92 -10.86
CA SER A 354 -23.59 -22.93 -11.12
C SER A 354 -23.85 -23.11 -12.60
N ILE A 355 -24.89 -23.87 -12.93
CA ILE A 355 -25.33 -24.07 -14.31
C ILE A 355 -26.61 -23.27 -14.49
N VAL A 356 -26.61 -22.37 -15.46
CA VAL A 356 -27.81 -21.67 -15.92
C VAL A 356 -28.33 -22.43 -17.14
N ARG A 357 -29.49 -23.09 -16.97
CA ARG A 357 -30.13 -23.92 -18.00
C ARG A 357 -31.49 -23.36 -18.37
N THR A 358 -31.71 -23.21 -19.67
CA THR A 358 -33.00 -22.80 -20.24
C THR A 358 -33.73 -24.02 -20.77
N LYS A 359 -34.91 -24.32 -20.21
CA LYS A 359 -35.78 -25.40 -20.69
C LYS A 359 -37.18 -24.85 -20.89
N ASP A 360 -37.76 -25.11 -22.06
CA ASP A 360 -39.14 -24.69 -22.42
C ASP A 360 -39.41 -23.18 -22.19
N GLY A 361 -38.41 -22.34 -22.46
CA GLY A 361 -38.49 -20.88 -22.31
C GLY A 361 -38.29 -20.35 -20.88
N SER A 362 -38.14 -21.22 -19.88
CA SER A 362 -37.84 -20.83 -18.49
C SER A 362 -36.36 -21.07 -18.15
N THR A 363 -35.72 -20.08 -17.55
CA THR A 363 -34.31 -20.15 -17.13
C THR A 363 -34.22 -20.52 -15.65
N THR A 364 -33.45 -21.57 -15.34
CA THR A 364 -33.20 -22.03 -13.96
C THR A 364 -31.72 -22.02 -13.65
N THR A 365 -31.35 -21.68 -12.42
CA THR A 365 -29.97 -21.74 -11.93
C THR A 365 -29.84 -22.94 -11.00
N ILE A 366 -28.87 -23.80 -11.28
CA ILE A 366 -28.62 -25.06 -10.57
C ILE A 366 -27.25 -24.95 -9.91
N ASP A 367 -27.18 -25.16 -8.59
CA ASP A 367 -25.89 -25.32 -7.90
C ASP A 367 -25.22 -26.61 -8.37
N ALA A 368 -23.96 -26.50 -8.79
CA ALA A 368 -23.25 -27.57 -9.47
C ALA A 368 -21.89 -27.88 -8.82
N THR A 369 -21.39 -29.08 -9.09
CA THR A 369 -20.06 -29.56 -8.74
C THR A 369 -19.24 -29.79 -10.01
N GLU A 370 -17.95 -30.03 -9.90
CA GLU A 370 -17.05 -30.33 -11.03
C GLU A 370 -17.53 -31.51 -11.90
N GLU A 371 -18.15 -32.51 -11.27
CA GLU A 371 -18.64 -33.72 -11.93
C GLU A 371 -20.07 -33.58 -12.49
N THR A 372 -20.75 -32.47 -12.23
CA THR A 372 -22.14 -32.27 -12.67
C THR A 372 -22.19 -32.22 -14.21
N PRO A 373 -23.05 -33.04 -14.85
CA PRO A 373 -23.14 -33.10 -16.30
C PRO A 373 -23.78 -31.83 -16.87
N VAL A 374 -23.18 -31.31 -17.94
CA VAL A 374 -23.73 -30.18 -18.70
C VAL A 374 -24.55 -30.69 -19.88
N ALA A 375 -25.55 -29.90 -20.27
CA ALA A 375 -26.41 -30.13 -21.41
C ALA A 375 -26.12 -29.11 -22.51
N LEU A 376 -26.61 -29.41 -23.71
CA LEU A 376 -26.57 -28.49 -24.84
C LEU A 376 -27.17 -27.13 -24.48
N GLY A 377 -26.42 -26.05 -24.73
CA GLY A 377 -26.86 -24.68 -24.47
C GLY A 377 -26.70 -24.19 -23.02
N ASP A 378 -26.16 -25.00 -22.12
CA ASP A 378 -25.91 -24.59 -20.73
C ASP A 378 -24.87 -23.47 -20.64
N LEU A 379 -25.06 -22.56 -19.69
CA LEU A 379 -24.05 -21.61 -19.24
C LEU A 379 -23.49 -22.05 -17.88
N VAL A 380 -22.22 -22.44 -17.87
CA VAL A 380 -21.44 -22.74 -16.67
C VAL A 380 -20.86 -21.44 -16.14
N ARG A 381 -21.30 -21.06 -14.94
CA ARG A 381 -20.86 -19.86 -14.23
C ARG A 381 -19.96 -20.25 -13.07
N VAL A 382 -18.74 -19.75 -13.10
CA VAL A 382 -17.74 -19.94 -12.03
C VAL A 382 -17.64 -18.68 -11.20
N THR A 383 -17.73 -18.82 -9.88
CA THR A 383 -17.59 -17.69 -8.95
C THR A 383 -16.65 -18.08 -7.82
N ARG A 384 -15.71 -17.20 -7.45
CA ARG A 384 -14.93 -17.38 -6.22
C ARG A 384 -15.74 -16.97 -5.00
N VAL A 385 -15.74 -17.86 -4.00
CA VAL A 385 -16.27 -17.55 -2.68
C VAL A 385 -15.10 -17.52 -1.71
N ALA A 386 -14.93 -16.40 -1.00
CA ALA A 386 -13.99 -16.35 0.11
C ALA A 386 -14.48 -17.30 1.20
N GLN A 387 -13.70 -18.33 1.53
CA GLN A 387 -13.92 -19.07 2.77
C GLN A 387 -13.69 -18.08 3.91
N ALA A 388 -14.76 -17.71 4.61
CA ALA A 388 -14.61 -17.08 5.91
C ALA A 388 -13.92 -18.10 6.80
N THR A 389 -12.67 -17.82 7.18
CA THR A 389 -11.97 -18.58 8.20
C THR A 389 -12.89 -18.58 9.42
N ALA A 390 -13.45 -19.75 9.75
CA ALA A 390 -14.17 -19.91 10.99
C ALA A 390 -13.17 -19.57 12.09
N ALA A 391 -13.37 -18.43 12.75
CA ALA A 391 -12.70 -18.12 14.00
C ALA A 391 -13.01 -19.30 14.93
N SER A 392 -12.02 -20.16 15.14
CA SER A 392 -12.10 -21.19 16.16
C SER A 392 -12.16 -20.45 17.50
N PRO A 393 -13.21 -20.65 18.31
CA PRO A 393 -13.24 -20.07 19.64
C PRO A 393 -12.34 -20.93 20.53
N GLN A 394 -11.17 -20.41 20.87
CA GLN A 394 -10.63 -20.25 22.24
C GLN A 394 -9.15 -19.91 22.23
#